data_AF-A0A846E0J6-F1
#
_entry.id   AF-A0A846E0J6-F1
#
_cell.length_a   1.000
_cell.length_b   1.000
_cell.length_c   1.000
_cell.angle_alpha   90.00
_cell.angle_beta   90.00
_cell.angle_gamma   90.00
#
_symmetry.space_group_name_H-M   'P 1'
#
loop_
_entity.id
_entity.type
_entity.pdbx_description
1 polymer ?
#
loop_
_entity_poly.entity_id
_entity_poly.type
_entity_poly.pdbx_seq_one_letter_code
_entity_poly.pdbx_strand_id
1 'polypeptide(L)'
;MLSELLNKKHTKNFWVYDADKNGYVDKADLERCALNLALLRGLEPGMPEFEDISAKYAAIWQKFWQPADLNGDGKVELEEYLTVAEKSIANFPNSAELQEAHDAKASIIFSILDTDSNGTISLAEYKEFCKAVQLDE
;
A
#
# COMPACT_ATOMS: atom_id res chain seq x y z
N MET A 1 -6.58 21.27 -7.69
CA MET A 1 -7.62 20.94 -6.69
C MET A 1 -8.38 19.69 -7.09
N LEU A 2 -8.21 18.64 -6.30
CA LEU A 2 -9.03 17.42 -6.34
C LEU A 2 -10.50 17.76 -6.04
N SER A 3 -11.43 17.05 -6.69
CA SER A 3 -12.86 17.17 -6.36
C SER A 3 -13.13 16.63 -4.95
N GLU A 4 -14.21 17.08 -4.30
CA GLU A 4 -14.59 16.59 -2.96
C GLU A 4 -14.71 15.06 -2.89
N LEU A 5 -15.17 14.42 -3.97
CA LEU A 5 -15.27 12.97 -4.05
C LEU A 5 -13.90 12.28 -4.08
N LEU A 6 -12.95 12.84 -4.84
CA LEU A 6 -11.58 12.32 -4.91
C LEU A 6 -10.88 12.50 -3.58
N ASN A 7 -11.00 13.67 -2.94
CA ASN A 7 -10.43 13.92 -1.63
C ASN A 7 -10.96 12.89 -0.61
N LYS A 8 -12.28 12.72 -0.50
CA LYS A 8 -12.89 11.70 0.39
C LYS A 8 -12.41 10.27 0.10
N LYS A 9 -12.26 9.89 -1.17
CA LYS A 9 -11.74 8.56 -1.56
C LYS A 9 -10.29 8.40 -1.12
N HIS A 10 -9.43 9.37 -1.42
CA HIS A 10 -8.02 9.33 -1.05
C HIS A 10 -7.82 9.33 0.46
N THR A 11 -8.58 10.14 1.20
CA THR A 11 -8.57 10.13 2.66
C THR A 11 -8.99 8.76 3.20
N LYS A 12 -10.09 8.17 2.70
CA LYS A 12 -10.50 6.82 3.14
C LYS A 12 -9.43 5.77 2.82
N ASN A 13 -8.81 5.85 1.65
CA ASN A 13 -7.73 4.94 1.27
C ASN A 13 -6.49 5.09 2.15
N PHE A 14 -6.17 6.32 2.56
CA PHE A 14 -5.06 6.60 3.46
C PHE A 14 -5.27 5.94 4.83
N TRP A 15 -6.47 6.07 5.40
CA TRP A 15 -6.83 5.42 6.67
C TRP A 15 -6.82 3.88 6.62
N VAL A 16 -6.85 3.29 5.42
CA VAL A 16 -6.70 1.84 5.24
C VAL A 16 -5.23 1.42 5.32
N TYR A 17 -4.29 2.31 4.97
CA TYR A 17 -2.85 2.05 5.08
C TYR A 17 -2.30 2.39 6.48
N ASP A 18 -2.90 3.35 7.17
CA ASP A 18 -2.59 3.71 8.56
C ASP A 18 -3.11 2.61 9.51
N ALA A 19 -2.26 1.60 9.74
CA ALA A 19 -2.62 0.39 10.49
C ALA A 19 -2.76 0.64 12.00
N ASP A 20 -1.98 1.57 12.56
CA ASP A 20 -2.04 1.93 13.98
C ASP A 20 -2.93 3.16 14.28
N LYS A 21 -3.52 3.78 13.24
CA LYS A 21 -4.39 4.95 13.31
C LYS A 21 -3.70 6.17 13.92
N ASN A 22 -2.40 6.29 13.70
CA ASN A 22 -1.59 7.39 14.24
C ASN A 22 -1.73 8.69 13.41
N GLY A 23 -2.38 8.65 12.25
CA GLY A 23 -2.61 9.79 11.36
C GLY A 23 -1.56 9.98 10.27
N TYR A 24 -0.56 9.10 10.19
CA TYR A 24 0.47 9.05 9.15
C TYR A 24 0.72 7.61 8.70
N VAL A 25 1.28 7.42 7.51
CA VAL A 25 1.72 6.08 7.08
C VAL A 25 3.24 6.03 7.16
N ASP A 26 3.76 5.12 7.97
CA ASP A 26 5.19 4.88 8.09
C ASP A 26 5.61 3.46 7.67
N LYS A 27 6.92 3.21 7.64
CA LYS A 27 7.45 1.88 7.33
C LYS A 27 6.95 0.82 8.32
N ALA A 28 6.71 1.17 9.58
CA ALA A 28 6.26 0.23 10.59
C ALA A 28 4.82 -0.23 10.32
N ASP A 29 3.96 0.62 9.74
CA ASP A 29 2.61 0.21 9.32
C ASP A 29 2.64 -0.85 8.21
N LEU A 30 3.56 -0.70 7.26
CA LEU A 30 3.77 -1.72 6.22
C LEU A 30 4.35 -3.01 6.81
N GLU A 31 5.27 -2.91 7.78
CA GLU A 31 5.81 -4.07 8.49
C GLU A 31 4.73 -4.79 9.32
N ARG A 32 3.81 -4.05 9.94
CA ARG A 32 2.63 -4.61 10.62
C ARG A 32 1.67 -5.30 9.66
N CYS A 33 1.42 -4.70 8.49
CA CYS A 33 0.61 -5.33 7.45
C CYS A 33 1.24 -6.64 6.97
N ALA A 34 2.55 -6.63 6.69
CA ALA A 34 3.31 -7.82 6.33
C ALA A 34 3.21 -8.91 7.41
N LEU A 35 3.35 -8.52 8.68
CA LEU A 35 3.27 -9.44 9.81
C LEU A 35 1.86 -9.99 10.02
N ASN A 36 0.81 -9.16 9.92
CA ASN A 36 -0.58 -9.61 9.99
C ASN A 36 -0.91 -10.59 8.87
N LEU A 37 -0.45 -10.31 7.65
CA LEU A 37 -0.65 -11.18 6.50
C LEU A 37 0.08 -12.52 6.69
N ALA A 38 1.33 -12.47 7.16
CA ALA A 38 2.09 -13.68 7.47
C ALA A 38 1.43 -14.52 8.57
N LEU A 39 0.97 -13.90 9.66
CA LEU A 39 0.24 -14.58 10.73
C LEU A 39 -1.06 -15.22 10.23
N LEU A 40 -1.82 -14.54 9.37
CA LEU A 40 -3.02 -15.09 8.75
C LEU A 40 -2.73 -16.32 7.90
N ARG A 41 -1.59 -16.33 7.22
CA ARG A 41 -1.10 -17.48 6.43
C ARG A 41 -0.45 -18.58 7.29
N GLY A 42 -0.29 -18.35 8.60
CA GLY A 42 0.40 -19.27 9.50
C GLY A 42 1.92 -19.31 9.30
N LEU A 43 2.49 -18.27 8.67
CA LEU A 43 3.92 -18.12 8.45
C LEU A 43 4.59 -17.50 9.68
N GLU A 44 5.69 -18.10 10.12
CA GLU A 44 6.48 -17.59 11.25
C GLU A 44 7.63 -16.69 10.75
N PRO A 45 8.04 -15.68 11.54
CA PRO A 45 9.20 -14.85 11.23
C PRO A 45 10.46 -15.71 11.13
N GLY A 46 11.11 -15.67 9.96
CA GLY A 46 12.27 -16.50 9.61
C GLY A 46 12.02 -17.53 8.50
N MET A 47 10.77 -17.67 8.04
CA MET A 47 10.48 -18.41 6.80
C MET A 47 10.85 -17.57 5.57
N PRO A 48 11.29 -18.19 4.47
CA PRO A 48 11.60 -17.47 3.22
C PRO A 48 10.38 -16.72 2.67
N GLU A 49 9.17 -17.24 2.88
CA GLU A 49 7.92 -16.57 2.49
C GLU A 49 7.65 -15.29 3.33
N PHE A 50 8.03 -15.28 4.61
CA PHE A 50 7.93 -14.08 5.44
C PHE A 50 8.89 -12.97 4.98
N GLU A 51 10.12 -13.36 4.63
CA GLU A 51 11.11 -12.44 4.08
C GLU A 51 10.67 -11.89 2.71
N ASP A 52 10.05 -12.72 1.86
CA ASP A 52 9.49 -12.28 0.58
C ASP A 52 8.38 -11.24 0.77
N ILE A 53 7.41 -11.51 1.67
CA ILE A 53 6.34 -10.55 1.98
C ILE A 53 6.94 -9.25 2.52
N SER A 54 7.86 -9.33 3.47
CA SER A 54 8.52 -8.14 4.05
C SER A 54 9.30 -7.34 3.01
N ALA A 55 10.02 -8.01 2.10
CA ALA A 55 10.75 -7.38 1.02
C ALA A 55 9.81 -6.69 0.01
N LYS A 56 8.66 -7.30 -0.31
CA LYS A 56 7.63 -6.70 -1.17
C LYS A 56 7.05 -5.43 -0.54
N TYR A 57 6.70 -5.47 0.75
CA TYR A 57 6.23 -4.28 1.47
C TYR A 57 7.30 -3.18 1.57
N ALA A 58 8.57 -3.55 1.79
CA ALA A 58 9.69 -2.60 1.75
C ALA A 58 9.87 -1.95 0.36
N ALA A 59 9.66 -2.72 -0.71
CA ALA A 59 9.69 -2.19 -2.07
C ALA A 59 8.53 -1.21 -2.32
N ILE A 60 7.33 -1.46 -1.78
CA ILE A 60 6.21 -0.51 -1.82
C ILE A 60 6.59 0.78 -1.08
N TRP A 61 7.18 0.67 0.11
CA TRP A 61 7.66 1.85 0.86
C TRP A 61 8.60 2.70 0.02
N GLN A 62 9.68 2.11 -0.50
CA GLN A 62 10.70 2.86 -1.25
C GLN A 62 10.19 3.42 -2.58
N LYS A 63 9.36 2.66 -3.31
CA LYS A 63 8.91 3.10 -4.65
C LYS A 63 7.72 4.04 -4.61
N PHE A 64 6.87 3.94 -3.60
CA PHE A 64 5.58 4.66 -3.58
C PHE A 64 5.47 5.67 -2.43
N TRP A 65 5.81 5.27 -1.20
CA TRP A 65 5.65 6.14 -0.03
C TRP A 65 6.81 7.11 0.14
N GLN A 66 8.04 6.67 -0.08
CA GLN A 66 9.23 7.52 -0.02
C GLN A 66 9.19 8.74 -0.96
N PRO A 67 8.73 8.65 -2.23
CA PRO A 67 8.55 9.85 -3.05
C PRO A 67 7.32 10.69 -2.65
N ALA A 68 6.41 10.15 -1.85
CA ALA A 68 5.27 10.88 -1.31
C ALA A 68 5.60 11.61 0.00
N ASP A 69 6.63 11.18 0.72
CA ASP A 69 7.26 11.86 1.85
C ASP A 69 8.01 13.10 1.34
N LEU A 70 7.39 14.27 1.46
CA LEU A 70 7.94 15.53 0.95
C LEU A 70 8.91 16.17 1.94
N ASN A 71 8.73 15.88 3.23
CA ASN A 71 9.51 16.46 4.31
C ASN A 71 10.74 15.60 4.70
N GLY A 72 10.79 14.34 4.25
CA GLY A 72 11.87 13.39 4.47
C GLY A 72 11.95 12.85 5.90
N ASP A 73 10.87 12.90 6.66
CA ASP A 73 10.81 12.44 8.05
C ASP A 73 10.55 10.94 8.19
N GLY A 74 10.35 10.25 7.06
CA GLY A 74 10.06 8.83 7.00
C GLY A 74 8.60 8.50 7.34
N LYS A 75 7.71 9.49 7.28
CA LYS A 75 6.27 9.37 7.50
C LYS A 75 5.57 10.14 6.38
N VAL A 76 4.44 9.61 5.93
CA VAL A 76 3.62 10.32 4.94
C VAL A 76 2.35 10.76 5.63
N GLU A 77 2.19 12.07 5.82
CA GLU A 77 0.99 12.65 6.38
C GLU A 77 -0.13 12.73 5.34
N LEU A 78 -1.38 12.87 5.79
CA LEU A 78 -2.54 12.97 4.89
C LEU A 78 -2.40 14.15 3.91
N GLU A 79 -1.87 15.29 4.34
CA GLU A 79 -1.67 16.47 3.49
C GLU A 79 -0.65 16.24 2.38
N GLU A 80 0.45 15.54 2.71
CA GLU A 80 1.48 15.15 1.74
C GLU A 80 0.93 14.16 0.73
N TYR A 81 0.21 13.14 1.21
CA TYR A 81 -0.47 12.16 0.38
C TYR A 81 -1.47 12.80 -0.59
N LEU A 82 -2.31 13.73 -0.10
CA LEU A 82 -3.27 14.46 -0.94
C LEU A 82 -2.57 15.36 -1.96
N THR A 83 -1.47 16.01 -1.58
CA THR A 83 -0.68 16.85 -2.49
C THR A 83 -0.06 16.03 -3.61
N VAL A 84 0.51 14.86 -3.28
CA VAL A 84 1.11 13.94 -4.24
C VAL A 84 0.04 13.30 -5.12
N ALA A 85 -1.11 12.93 -4.55
CA ALA A 85 -2.26 12.42 -5.31
C ALA A 85 -2.79 13.46 -6.29
N GLU A 86 -2.89 14.73 -5.89
CA GLU A 86 -3.30 15.82 -6.78
C GLU A 86 -2.33 16.01 -7.94
N LYS A 87 -1.02 16.08 -7.65
CA LYS A 87 0.02 16.18 -8.69
C LYS A 87 0.01 14.97 -9.61
N SER A 88 -0.16 13.78 -9.04
CA SER A 88 -0.20 12.53 -9.80
C SER A 88 -1.41 12.51 -10.72
N ILE A 89 -2.61 12.85 -10.26
CA ILE A 89 -3.84 12.88 -11.08
C ILE A 89 -3.75 13.94 -12.19
N ALA A 90 -3.19 15.12 -11.90
CA ALA A 90 -3.00 16.16 -12.89
C ALA A 90 -2.01 15.76 -14.00
N ASN A 91 -0.95 15.03 -13.64
CA ASN A 91 0.12 14.64 -14.57
C ASN A 91 -0.06 13.22 -15.15
N PHE A 92 -0.97 12.41 -14.60
CA PHE A 92 -1.22 11.02 -14.99
C PHE A 92 -1.42 10.81 -16.49
N PRO A 93 -2.23 11.62 -17.21
CA PRO A 93 -2.41 11.44 -18.65
C PRO A 93 -1.17 11.81 -19.49
N ASN A 94 -0.21 12.55 -18.93
CA ASN A 94 0.93 13.12 -19.67
C ASN A 94 2.29 12.53 -19.26
N SER A 95 2.35 11.67 -18.25
CA SER A 95 3.61 11.14 -17.73
C SER A 95 3.62 9.61 -17.75
N ALA A 96 4.35 9.05 -18.72
CA ALA A 96 4.60 7.60 -18.80
C ALA A 96 5.29 7.07 -17.55
N GLU A 97 6.21 7.83 -16.94
CA GLU A 97 6.90 7.48 -15.70
C GLU A 97 5.93 7.28 -14.52
N LEU A 98 4.89 8.12 -14.41
CA LEU A 98 3.86 7.97 -13.37
C LEU A 98 2.99 6.73 -13.60
N GLN A 99 2.69 6.41 -14.87
CA GLN A 99 1.94 5.21 -15.23
C GLN A 99 2.74 3.95 -14.92
N GLU A 100 4.03 3.94 -15.26
CA GLU A 100 4.93 2.81 -14.99
C GLU A 100 5.15 2.61 -13.49
N ALA A 101 5.27 3.70 -12.72
CA ALA A 101 5.33 3.62 -11.26
C ALA A 101 4.01 3.09 -10.65
N HIS A 102 2.85 3.50 -11.19
CA HIS A 102 1.55 2.96 -10.78
C HIS A 102 1.39 1.49 -11.13
N ASP A 103 1.86 1.06 -12.31
CA ASP A 103 1.82 -0.33 -12.76
C ASP A 103 2.74 -1.20 -11.91
N ALA A 104 3.97 -0.75 -11.65
CA ALA A 104 4.89 -1.41 -10.73
C ALA A 104 4.29 -1.54 -9.32
N LYS A 105 3.62 -0.50 -8.82
CA LYS A 105 2.91 -0.56 -7.53
C LYS A 105 1.79 -1.59 -7.58
N ALA A 106 0.95 -1.55 -8.61
CA ALA A 106 -0.16 -2.48 -8.78
C ALA A 106 0.34 -3.91 -8.85
N SER A 107 1.43 -4.17 -9.57
CA SER A 107 2.09 -5.47 -9.69
C SER A 107 2.63 -5.97 -8.35
N ILE A 108 3.27 -5.11 -7.53
CA ILE A 108 3.77 -5.51 -6.21
C ILE A 108 2.60 -5.82 -5.27
N ILE A 109 1.57 -4.97 -5.23
CA ILE A 109 0.36 -5.21 -4.43
C ILE A 109 -0.31 -6.50 -4.89
N PHE A 110 -0.47 -6.68 -6.20
CA PHE A 110 -1.04 -7.90 -6.76
C PHE A 110 -0.22 -9.13 -6.33
N SER A 111 1.10 -9.07 -6.38
CA SER A 111 1.99 -10.16 -5.93
C SER A 111 1.99 -10.39 -4.42
N ILE A 112 1.44 -9.47 -3.62
CA ILE A 112 1.20 -9.65 -2.20
C ILE A 112 -0.15 -10.36 -1.99
N LEU A 113 -1.17 -10.01 -2.76
CA LEU A 113 -2.51 -10.61 -2.68
C LEU A 113 -2.57 -12.01 -3.31
N ASP A 114 -2.01 -12.16 -4.50
CA ASP A 114 -1.87 -13.40 -5.27
C ASP A 114 -0.78 -14.27 -4.61
N THR A 115 -1.22 -15.13 -3.72
CA THR A 115 -0.34 -15.92 -2.85
C THR A 115 0.17 -17.15 -3.57
N ASP A 116 -0.69 -17.75 -4.40
CA ASP A 116 -0.35 -18.93 -5.18
C ASP A 116 0.33 -18.58 -6.52
N SER A 117 0.54 -17.28 -6.79
CA SER A 117 1.17 -16.75 -8.01
C SER A 117 0.47 -17.27 -9.27
N ASN A 118 -0.84 -17.52 -9.18
CA ASN A 118 -1.63 -18.05 -10.29
C ASN A 118 -2.04 -16.94 -11.29
N GLY A 119 -1.74 -15.68 -10.97
CA GLY A 119 -2.07 -14.51 -11.79
C GLY A 119 -3.50 -14.01 -11.60
N THR A 120 -4.23 -14.49 -10.59
CA THR A 120 -5.64 -14.16 -10.30
C THR A 120 -5.90 -14.10 -8.80
N ILE A 121 -6.56 -13.03 -8.33
CA ILE A 121 -6.95 -12.93 -6.92
C ILE A 121 -8.26 -13.71 -6.72
N SER A 122 -8.18 -14.81 -5.99
CA SER A 122 -9.34 -15.63 -5.61
C SER A 122 -10.17 -14.94 -4.52
N LEU A 123 -11.45 -15.31 -4.41
CA LEU A 123 -12.33 -14.77 -3.34
C LEU A 123 -11.77 -15.04 -1.93
N ALA A 124 -11.11 -16.18 -1.74
CA ALA A 124 -10.47 -16.54 -0.46
C ALA A 124 -9.33 -15.56 -0.13
N GLU A 125 -8.41 -15.37 -1.08
CA GLU A 125 -7.28 -14.45 -0.95
C GLU A 125 -7.73 -13.00 -0.73
N TYR A 126 -8.79 -12.58 -1.44
CA TYR A 126 -9.38 -11.26 -1.25
C TYR A 126 -9.96 -11.09 0.16
N LYS A 127 -10.65 -12.11 0.70
CA LYS A 127 -11.19 -12.08 2.07
C LYS A 127 -10.08 -12.09 3.12
N GLU A 128 -9.02 -12.86 2.90
CA GLU A 128 -7.84 -12.86 3.77
C GLU A 128 -7.17 -11.50 3.79
N PHE A 129 -7.02 -10.87 2.62
CA PHE A 129 -6.50 -9.51 2.52
C PHE A 129 -7.39 -8.50 3.26
N CYS A 130 -8.71 -8.52 3.06
CA CYS A 130 -9.62 -7.63 3.79
C CYS A 130 -9.49 -7.80 5.31
N LYS A 131 -9.35 -9.03 5.80
CA LYS A 131 -9.08 -9.30 7.22
C LYS A 131 -7.71 -8.76 7.67
N ALA A 132 -6.66 -8.95 6.87
CA ALA A 132 -5.32 -8.49 7.17
C ALA A 132 -5.24 -6.97 7.33
N VAL A 133 -5.98 -6.25 6.48
CA VAL A 133 -6.04 -4.78 6.45
C VAL A 133 -7.15 -4.23 7.37
N GLN A 134 -7.82 -5.07 8.16
CA GLN A 134 -8.93 -4.68 9.03
C GLN A 134 -10.04 -3.89 8.32
N LEU A 135 -10.22 -4.18 7.03
CA LEU A 135 -11.34 -3.70 6.21
C LEU A 135 -12.54 -4.60 6.55
N ASP A 136 -13.15 -4.36 7.70
CA ASP A 136 -14.42 -5.00 8.08
C ASP A 136 -15.57 -4.34 7.29
N GLU A 137 -16.52 -5.17 6.83
CA GLU A 137 -17.72 -4.77 6.08
C GLU A 137 -18.67 -3.84 6.85
#